data_AF-A0A7J3DTR6-F1
#
_entry.id   AF-A0A7J3DTR6-F1
#
_cell.length_a   1.000
_cell.length_b   1.000
_cell.length_c   1.000
_cell.angle_alpha   90.00
_cell.angle_beta   90.00
_cell.angle_gamma   90.00
#
_symmetry.space_group_name_H-M   'P 1'
#
loop_
_entity.id
_entity.type
_entity.pdbx_description
1 polymer ?
#
loop_
_entity_poly.entity_id
_entity_poly.type
_entity_poly.pdbx_seq_one_letter_code
_entity_poly.pdbx_strand_id
1 'polypeptide(L)'
;MRKRAKGGGSLVYVRYLDHALYRNVAPSDPRPVIRETVGWLVNEDDEVIWIVWDRNVVPDKYERNDPYSSLVIVKRCILEMRRIS
;
A
#
# COMPACT_ATOMS: atom_id res chain seq x y z
N MET A 1 -16.31 10.79 -8.49
CA MET A 1 -15.22 11.51 -9.19
C MET A 1 -13.95 11.36 -8.35
N ARG A 2 -13.04 10.45 -8.70
CA ARG A 2 -11.78 10.24 -7.95
C ARG A 2 -10.84 11.41 -8.27
N LYS A 3 -10.56 12.28 -7.28
CA LYS A 3 -9.57 13.36 -7.42
C LYS A 3 -8.21 12.71 -7.69
N ARG A 4 -7.53 13.12 -8.76
CA ARG A 4 -6.10 12.83 -8.98
C ARG A 4 -5.34 13.19 -7.71
N ALA A 5 -4.56 12.26 -7.17
CA ALA A 5 -3.60 12.55 -6.13
C ALA A 5 -2.60 13.57 -6.69
N LYS A 6 -2.68 14.84 -6.26
CA LYS A 6 -1.60 15.80 -6.45
C LYS A 6 -0.34 15.18 -5.85
N GLY A 7 0.80 15.27 -6.53
CA GLY A 7 2.04 14.54 -6.27
C GLY A 7 2.75 14.74 -4.92
N GLY A 8 2.06 15.13 -3.85
CA GLY A 8 2.61 15.44 -2.52
C GLY A 8 1.92 14.71 -1.36
N GLY A 9 1.64 13.40 -1.48
CA GLY A 9 1.25 12.58 -0.32
C GLY A 9 2.39 12.48 0.70
N SER A 10 2.08 12.39 2.00
CA SER A 10 3.10 12.17 3.03
C SER A 10 3.78 10.81 2.82
N LEU A 11 5.10 10.74 2.96
CA LEU A 11 5.83 9.47 2.94
C LEU A 11 5.60 8.73 4.26
N VAL A 12 5.14 7.48 4.17
CA VAL A 12 4.80 6.67 5.35
C VAL A 12 5.52 5.33 5.28
N TYR A 13 6.00 4.87 6.44
CA TYR A 13 6.34 3.46 6.67
C TYR A 13 5.13 2.77 7.29
N VAL A 14 4.83 1.56 6.83
CA VAL A 14 3.72 0.74 7.33
C VAL A 14 4.20 -0.68 7.56
N ARG A 15 3.94 -1.22 8.75
CA ARG A 15 4.07 -2.65 9.07
C ARG A 15 2.68 -3.23 9.28
N TYR A 16 2.33 -4.30 8.59
CA TYR A 16 0.96 -4.81 8.54
C TYR A 16 0.91 -6.33 8.37
N LEU A 17 -0.25 -6.92 8.70
CA LEU A 17 -0.58 -8.30 8.43
C LEU A 17 -1.11 -8.43 6.99
N ASP A 18 -0.46 -9.23 6.18
CA ASP A 18 -0.88 -9.55 4.82
C ASP A 18 -1.49 -10.96 4.74
N HIS A 19 -2.28 -11.16 3.70
CA HIS A 19 -2.85 -12.45 3.39
C HIS A 19 -1.75 -13.43 2.99
N ALA A 20 -1.69 -14.56 3.69
CA ALA A 20 -0.89 -15.68 3.26
C ALA A 20 -1.67 -16.48 2.22
N LEU A 21 -1.08 -16.72 1.05
CA LEU A 21 -1.61 -17.74 0.15
C LEU A 21 -1.32 -19.10 0.79
N TYR A 22 -2.38 -19.86 1.05
CA TYR A 22 -2.30 -21.24 1.50
C TYR A 22 -1.90 -22.15 0.32
N ARG A 23 -0.67 -21.98 -0.17
CA ARG A 23 -0.07 -22.74 -1.28
C ARG A 23 1.26 -23.30 -0.82
N ASN A 24 1.41 -24.62 -0.85
CA ASN A 24 2.63 -25.35 -0.45
C ASN A 24 3.00 -25.24 1.05
N VAL A 25 2.02 -25.04 1.94
CA VAL A 25 2.23 -24.99 3.40
C VAL A 25 1.38 -26.06 4.08
N ALA A 26 1.87 -26.60 5.20
CA ALA A 26 1.11 -27.57 5.98
C ALA A 26 -0.19 -26.93 6.53
N PRO A 27 -1.32 -27.67 6.57
CA PRO A 27 -2.62 -27.19 7.06
C PRO A 27 -2.63 -26.64 8.48
N SER A 28 -1.63 -27.01 9.28
CA SER A 28 -1.58 -26.74 10.70
C SER A 28 -1.08 -25.35 11.08
N ASP A 29 -0.61 -24.52 10.15
CA ASP A 29 -0.06 -23.19 10.50
C ASP A 29 -0.16 -22.11 9.40
N PRO A 30 -1.36 -21.79 8.86
CA PRO A 30 -1.50 -20.58 8.07
C PRO A 30 -1.53 -19.36 9.00
N ARG A 31 -0.36 -18.77 9.25
CA ARG A 31 -0.25 -17.45 9.91
C ARG A 31 -0.21 -16.33 8.88
N PRO A 32 -0.90 -15.20 9.11
CA PRO A 32 -0.70 -14.00 8.32
C PRO A 32 0.77 -13.59 8.29
N VAL A 33 1.23 -13.13 7.13
CA VAL A 33 2.63 -12.69 6.97
C VAL A 33 2.73 -11.25 7.46
N ILE A 34 3.68 -10.97 8.35
CA ILE A 34 4.03 -9.58 8.68
C ILE A 34 4.87 -9.02 7.54
N ARG A 35 4.40 -7.94 6.93
CA ARG A 35 5.10 -7.20 5.88
C ARG A 35 5.39 -5.79 6.31
N GLU A 36 6.42 -5.21 5.70
CA GLU A 36 6.79 -3.81 5.82
C GLU A 36 6.82 -3.18 4.44
N THR A 37 6.45 -1.91 4.36
CA THR A 37 6.52 -1.14 3.12
C THR A 37 6.68 0.35 3.40
N VAL A 38 7.21 1.08 2.43
CA VAL A 38 7.28 2.53 2.42
C VAL A 38 6.58 3.02 1.15
N GLY A 39 5.74 4.04 1.28
CA GLY A 39 5.05 4.61 0.13
C GLY A 39 4.45 5.98 0.43
N TRP A 40 4.01 6.67 -0.61
CA TRP A 40 3.27 7.92 -0.48
C TRP A 40 1.81 7.62 -0.16
N LEU A 41 1.31 8.13 0.97
CA LEU A 41 -0.10 8.07 1.32
C LEU A 41 -0.90 8.95 0.36
N VAL A 42 -1.64 8.33 -0.56
CA VAL A 42 -2.42 9.06 -1.58
C VAL A 42 -3.87 9.24 -1.19
N ASN A 43 -4.38 8.38 -0.31
CA ASN A 43 -5.73 8.50 0.24
C ASN A 43 -5.81 7.71 1.55
N GLU A 44 -6.77 8.08 2.39
CA GLU A 44 -7.07 7.45 3.67
C GLU A 44 -8.56 7.64 3.95
N ASP A 45 -9.28 6.55 4.22
CA ASP A 45 -10.64 6.57 4.75
C ASP A 45 -10.70 5.83 6.10
N ASP A 46 -11.90 5.57 6.62
CA ASP A 46 -12.06 4.95 7.94
C ASP A 46 -11.56 3.49 8.01
N GLU A 47 -11.50 2.79 6.88
CA GLU A 47 -11.20 1.35 6.82
C GLU A 47 -9.84 1.05 6.19
N VAL A 48 -9.38 1.86 5.23
CA VAL A 48 -8.18 1.58 4.45
C VAL A 48 -7.29 2.80 4.25
N ILE A 49 -6.01 2.53 4.01
CA ILE A 49 -5.08 3.47 3.40
C ILE A 49 -4.72 3.01 1.99
N TRP A 50 -4.49 3.97 1.11
CA TRP A 50 -3.90 3.73 -0.20
C TRP A 50 -2.51 4.33 -0.21
N ILE A 51 -1.51 3.49 -0.47
CA ILE A 51 -0.15 3.94 -0.70
C ILE A 51 0.27 3.65 -2.13
N VAL A 52 1.14 4.50 -2.66
CA VAL A 52 1.89 4.24 -3.90
C VAL A 52 3.34 3.98 -3.50
N TRP A 53 3.89 2.81 -3.81
CA TRP A 53 5.28 2.49 -3.48
C TRP A 53 6.26 2.82 -4.63
N ASP A 54 5.75 2.95 -5.86
CA ASP A 54 6.55 3.20 -7.06
C ASP A 54 5.72 4.02 -8.04
N ARG A 55 6.35 5.09 -8.54
CA ARG A 55 5.74 6.09 -9.41
C ARG A 55 6.77 6.73 -10.32
N ASN A 56 6.38 6.97 -11.57
CA ASN A 56 7.18 7.78 -12.46
C ASN A 56 7.22 9.24 -12.02
N VAL A 57 8.42 9.84 -12.04
CA VAL A 57 8.63 11.27 -11.78
C VAL A 57 8.07 12.11 -12.93
N VAL A 58 8.13 11.57 -14.15
CA VAL A 58 7.57 12.15 -15.38
C VAL A 58 6.63 11.12 -16.00
N PRO A 59 5.32 11.42 -16.16
CA PRO A 59 4.37 10.47 -16.76
C PRO A 59 4.78 10.09 -18.19
N ASP A 60 4.73 8.80 -18.53
CA ASP A 60 4.97 8.33 -19.90
C ASP A 60 3.69 8.54 -20.74
N LYS A 61 3.86 8.95 -22.00
CA LYS A 61 2.77 9.02 -23.00
C LYS A 61 2.06 7.67 -23.22
N TYR A 62 2.67 6.55 -22.83
CA TYR A 62 2.08 5.21 -22.91
C TYR A 62 1.35 4.77 -21.64
N GLU A 63 1.42 5.52 -20.54
CA GLU A 63 0.70 5.20 -19.30
C GLU A 63 -0.79 5.53 -19.45
N ARG A 64 -1.55 4.54 -19.91
CA ARG A 64 -2.97 4.75 -20.25
C ARG A 64 -3.90 4.80 -19.05
N ASN A 65 -3.60 4.14 -17.93
CA ASN A 65 -4.47 4.10 -16.76
C ASN A 65 -3.67 3.77 -15.49
N ASP A 66 -3.59 4.73 -14.58
CA ASP A 66 -2.98 4.69 -13.24
C ASP A 66 -1.50 4.21 -13.18
N PRO A 67 -0.52 5.13 -13.26
CA PRO A 67 0.92 4.84 -13.42
C PRO A 67 1.63 4.39 -12.13
N TYR A 68 0.89 3.80 -11.18
CA TYR A 68 1.36 3.65 -9.81
C TYR A 68 1.17 2.22 -9.33
N SER A 69 2.28 1.58 -8.95
CA SER A 69 2.21 0.38 -8.14
C SER A 69 1.66 0.77 -6.77
N SER A 70 0.38 0.47 -6.56
CA SER A 70 -0.39 0.88 -5.39
C SER A 70 -0.73 -0.31 -4.53
N LEU A 71 -0.84 -0.06 -3.23
CA LEU A 71 -1.24 -1.03 -2.24
C LEU A 71 -2.36 -0.43 -1.39
N VAL A 72 -3.42 -1.19 -1.22
CA VAL A 72 -4.50 -0.88 -0.27
C VAL A 72 -4.24 -1.70 0.98
N ILE A 73 -4.12 -1.04 2.13
CA ILE A 73 -3.89 -1.72 3.41
C ILE A 73 -5.08 -1.44 4.31
N VAL A 74 -5.73 -2.49 4.79
CA VAL A 74 -6.81 -2.40 5.78
C VAL A 74 -6.23 -1.95 7.11
N LYS A 75 -6.78 -0.88 7.69
CA LYS A 75 -6.27 -0.26 8.93
C LYS A 75 -6.22 -1.24 10.10
N ARG A 76 -7.19 -2.15 10.20
CA ARG A 76 -7.22 -3.21 11.22
C ARG A 76 -6.04 -4.19 11.13
N CYS A 77 -5.39 -4.28 9.97
CA CYS A 77 -4.21 -5.11 9.77
C CYS A 77 -2.89 -4.36 10.02
N ILE A 78 -2.93 -3.03 10.23
CA ILE A 78 -1.74 -2.23 10.47
C ILE A 78 -1.25 -2.45 11.90
N LEU A 79 -0.02 -2.92 12.03
CA LEU A 79 0.69 -3.09 13.29
C LEU A 79 1.43 -1.81 13.69
N GLU A 80 1.88 -1.04 12.71
CA GLU A 80 2.59 0.23 12.92
C GLU A 80 2.49 1.10 11.66
N MET A 81 2.30 2.40 11.85
CA MET A 81 2.39 3.38 10.77
C MET A 81 3.06 4.65 11.28
N ARG A 82 4.11 5.11 10.58
CA ARG A 82 4.84 6.34 10.91
C ARG A 82 5.05 7.21 9.68
N ARG A 83 4.88 8.52 9.84
CA ARG A 83 5.31 9.50 8.83
C ARG A 83 6.84 9.60 8.88
N ILE A 84 7.47 9.67 7.71
CA ILE A 84 8.94 9.74 7.58
C ILE A 84 9.40 11.20 7.32
N SER A 85 8.45 12.11 7.08
CA SER A 85 8.64 13.55 6.87
C SER A 85 7.92 14.38 7.93
#